data_AF-A0A540LFF6-F1
#
_entry.id   AF-A0A540LFF6-F1
#
_cell.length_a   1.000
_cell.length_b   1.000
_cell.length_c   1.000
_cell.angle_alpha   90.00
_cell.angle_beta   90.00
_cell.angle_gamma   90.00
#
_symmetry.space_group_name_H-M   'P 1'
#
loop_
_entity.id
_entity.type
_entity.pdbx_description
1 polymer ?
#
loop_
_entity_poly.entity_id
_entity_poly.type
_entity_poly.pdbx_seq_one_letter_code
_entity_poly.pdbx_strand_id
1 'polypeptide(L)'
;MQILHFDIKPHNILLDENFNPKISDFGLAKLYPVDNSIVPLTAARGTMGYIAPELFYKNIGGVSYKADVYSFGMLLMEMASRRKNFSTIAQHSSQDYFPLWAYDQYSEGNDLLEMGNVTEEEKIMIKKMVMTAFWCIQMKPSDRPSMDKVIQMLGGDVENLKLPPKPFLNQQEMPGVDIQGSLNPKSSDGEITWSLSAR
;
A
#
# COMPACT_ATOMS: atom_id res chain seq x y z
N MET A 1 -4.89 -20.47 12.30
CA MET A 1 -5.12 -19.01 12.45
C MET A 1 -3.97 -18.28 11.78
N GLN A 2 -4.22 -17.11 11.22
CA GLN A 2 -3.22 -16.20 10.67
C GLN A 2 -3.20 -14.92 11.51
N ILE A 3 -2.07 -14.24 11.58
CA ILE A 3 -1.96 -12.92 12.21
C ILE A 3 -1.93 -11.91 11.07
N LEU A 4 -2.89 -11.00 11.05
CA LEU A 4 -2.89 -9.82 10.18
C LEU A 4 -2.33 -8.65 10.97
N HIS A 5 -1.36 -7.93 10.41
CA HIS A 5 -0.67 -6.84 11.09
C HIS A 5 -1.45 -5.52 11.02
N PHE A 6 -1.99 -5.19 9.85
CA PHE A 6 -2.71 -3.95 9.49
C PHE A 6 -1.91 -2.64 9.58
N ASP A 7 -0.68 -2.66 10.09
CA ASP A 7 0.18 -1.47 10.16
C ASP A 7 1.59 -1.69 9.61
N ILE A 8 1.72 -2.36 8.47
CA ILE A 8 3.00 -2.49 7.77
C ILE A 8 3.37 -1.15 7.12
N LYS A 9 4.43 -0.52 7.62
CA LYS A 9 4.98 0.76 7.15
C LYS A 9 6.45 0.88 7.56
N PRO A 10 7.26 1.75 6.93
CA PRO A 10 8.68 1.92 7.28
C PRO A 10 8.94 2.16 8.77
N HIS A 11 8.09 2.94 9.44
CA HIS A 11 8.22 3.25 10.87
C HIS A 11 8.11 2.02 11.79
N ASN A 12 7.47 0.94 11.31
CA ASN A 12 7.28 -0.31 12.04
C ASN A 12 8.23 -1.42 11.57
N ILE A 13 9.19 -1.10 10.70
CA ILE A 13 10.30 -1.99 10.33
C ILE A 13 11.56 -1.49 11.04
N LEU A 14 11.92 -2.16 12.13
CA LEU A 14 13.12 -1.87 12.88
C LEU A 14 14.31 -2.58 12.24
N LEU A 15 15.51 -2.06 12.47
CA LEU A 15 16.77 -2.67 12.03
C LEU A 15 17.59 -3.00 13.27
N ASP A 16 18.13 -4.21 13.33
CA ASP A 16 19.12 -4.55 14.36
C ASP A 16 20.54 -4.07 13.99
N GLU A 17 21.51 -4.38 14.84
CA GLU A 17 22.92 -3.99 14.67
C GLU A 17 23.56 -4.48 13.36
N ASN A 18 22.99 -5.52 12.75
CA ASN A 18 23.43 -6.09 11.48
C ASN A 18 22.54 -5.65 10.31
N PHE A 19 21.70 -4.63 10.51
CA PHE A 19 20.72 -4.14 9.54
C PHE A 19 19.69 -5.20 9.09
N ASN A 20 19.43 -6.22 9.93
CA ASN A 20 18.35 -7.16 9.62
C ASN A 20 16.98 -6.54 9.98
N PRO A 21 16.00 -6.56 9.07
CA PRO A 21 14.68 -6.00 9.33
C PRO A 21 13.86 -6.86 10.29
N LYS A 22 13.17 -6.21 11.24
CA LYS A 22 12.25 -6.82 12.20
C LYS A 22 10.94 -6.04 12.21
N ILE A 23 9.83 -6.76 12.05
CA ILE A 23 8.49 -6.17 12.13
C ILE A 23 8.17 -5.89 13.60
N SER A 24 7.67 -4.69 13.90
CA SER A 24 7.25 -4.25 15.23
C SER A 24 5.83 -3.67 15.23
N ASP A 25 5.31 -3.36 16.41
CA ASP A 25 4.02 -2.72 16.64
C ASP A 25 2.80 -3.52 16.14
N PHE A 26 2.50 -4.58 16.89
CA PHE A 26 1.32 -5.42 16.70
C PHE A 26 0.06 -4.85 17.37
N GLY A 27 0.02 -3.56 17.73
CA GLY A 27 -1.11 -2.94 18.44
C GLY A 27 -2.44 -3.04 17.67
N LEU A 28 -2.36 -3.06 16.34
CA LEU A 28 -3.52 -3.23 15.45
C LEU A 28 -3.75 -4.68 15.00
N ALA A 29 -2.85 -5.61 15.34
CA ALA A 29 -2.85 -6.94 14.80
C ALA A 29 -4.07 -7.76 15.25
N LYS A 30 -4.52 -8.68 14.39
CA LYS A 30 -5.67 -9.56 14.67
C LYS A 30 -5.43 -10.98 14.21
N LEU A 31 -6.00 -11.91 14.97
CA LEU A 31 -6.06 -13.31 14.60
C LEU A 31 -7.24 -13.52 13.64
N TYR A 32 -6.94 -14.07 12.47
CA TYR A 32 -7.90 -14.39 11.43
C TYR A 32 -7.97 -15.91 11.23
N PRO A 33 -9.18 -16.48 11.09
CA PRO A 33 -9.34 -17.86 10.66
C PRO A 33 -8.74 -18.09 9.27
N VAL A 34 -8.18 -19.27 9.04
CA VAL A 34 -7.54 -19.64 7.75
C VAL A 34 -8.59 -19.98 6.69
N ASP A 35 -9.82 -20.25 7.10
CA ASP A 35 -10.94 -20.71 6.27
C ASP A 35 -11.69 -19.58 5.54
N ASN A 36 -11.11 -18.38 5.47
CA ASN A 36 -11.73 -17.18 4.87
C ASN A 36 -13.09 -16.80 5.47
N SER A 37 -13.42 -17.27 6.68
CA SER A 37 -14.60 -16.76 7.38
C SER A 37 -14.44 -15.25 7.61
N ILE A 38 -15.44 -14.49 7.14
CA ILE A 38 -15.41 -13.02 7.19
C ILE A 38 -15.50 -12.61 8.65
N VAL A 39 -14.39 -12.17 9.25
CA VAL A 39 -14.42 -11.50 10.54
C VAL A 39 -14.90 -10.06 10.29
N PRO A 40 -16.02 -9.62 10.89
CA PRO A 40 -16.46 -8.25 10.73
C PRO A 40 -15.43 -7.30 11.34
N LEU A 41 -14.73 -6.51 10.51
CA LEU A 41 -13.98 -5.36 11.02
C LEU A 41 -15.00 -4.26 11.37
N THR A 42 -15.01 -3.87 12.65
CA THR A 42 -15.90 -2.84 13.20
C THR A 42 -15.48 -1.42 12.87
N ALA A 43 -14.22 -1.20 12.44
CA ALA A 43 -13.70 0.09 11.99
C ALA A 43 -12.49 -0.12 11.05
N ALA A 44 -12.28 0.82 10.13
CA ALA A 44 -11.03 0.90 9.36
C ALA A 44 -9.84 1.09 10.32
N ARG A 45 -8.75 0.37 10.09
CA ARG A 45 -7.53 0.38 10.91
C ARG A 45 -6.30 0.45 10.02
N GLY A 46 -5.23 1.02 10.56
CA GLY A 46 -3.93 1.17 9.89
C GLY A 46 -3.54 2.63 9.69
N THR A 47 -2.41 2.85 9.04
CA THR A 47 -1.86 4.18 8.74
C THR A 47 -2.30 4.70 7.38
N MET A 48 -2.84 5.92 7.31
CA MET A 48 -3.21 6.56 6.04
C MET A 48 -2.07 6.53 5.03
N GLY A 49 -2.39 6.18 3.78
CA GLY A 49 -1.41 5.93 2.72
C GLY A 49 -0.93 4.47 2.63
N TYR A 50 -1.16 3.66 3.66
CA TYR A 50 -0.80 2.23 3.69
C TYR A 50 -2.02 1.30 3.82
N ILE A 51 -3.19 1.85 4.17
CA ILE A 51 -4.42 1.07 4.33
C ILE A 51 -4.91 0.56 2.97
N ALA A 52 -5.18 -0.75 2.91
CA ALA A 52 -5.72 -1.37 1.73
C ALA A 52 -7.17 -0.92 1.44
N PRO A 53 -7.55 -0.71 0.17
CA PRO A 53 -8.81 -0.09 -0.20
C PRO A 53 -10.05 -0.89 0.26
N GLU A 54 -9.96 -2.21 0.38
CA GLU A 54 -11.06 -3.08 0.84
C GLU A 54 -11.47 -2.84 2.30
N LEU A 55 -10.62 -2.17 3.10
CA LEU A 55 -11.00 -1.75 4.46
C LEU A 55 -12.00 -0.58 4.45
N PHE A 56 -12.11 0.14 3.34
CA PHE A 56 -13.09 1.21 3.15
C PHE A 56 -14.21 0.79 2.18
N TYR A 57 -13.85 0.11 1.09
CA TYR A 57 -14.74 -0.28 0.01
C TYR A 57 -15.09 -1.76 0.10
N LYS A 58 -16.11 -2.10 0.89
CA LYS A 58 -16.51 -3.51 1.13
C LYS A 58 -16.98 -4.25 -0.13
N ASN A 59 -17.24 -3.54 -1.23
CA ASN A 59 -17.67 -4.10 -2.51
C ASN A 59 -16.51 -4.64 -3.39
N ILE A 60 -15.24 -4.33 -3.08
CA ILE A 60 -14.11 -4.76 -3.91
C ILE A 60 -13.43 -6.06 -3.42
N GLY A 61 -13.82 -6.55 -2.23
CA GLY A 61 -13.30 -7.79 -1.65
C GLY A 61 -13.42 -7.84 -0.13
N GLY A 62 -13.21 -9.03 0.44
CA GLY A 62 -13.14 -9.23 1.89
C GLY A 62 -11.75 -8.97 2.45
N VAL A 63 -11.68 -8.56 3.73
CA VAL A 63 -10.42 -8.38 4.45
C VAL A 63 -9.72 -9.73 4.63
N SER A 64 -8.45 -9.80 4.27
CA SER A 64 -7.59 -10.98 4.37
C SER A 64 -6.12 -10.56 4.52
N TYR A 65 -5.18 -11.51 4.50
CA TYR A 65 -3.74 -11.23 4.48
C TYR A 65 -3.31 -10.35 3.30
N LYS A 66 -4.14 -10.22 2.25
CA LYS A 66 -3.91 -9.31 1.13
C LYS A 66 -3.91 -7.84 1.53
N ALA A 67 -4.48 -7.48 2.68
CA ALA A 67 -4.37 -6.13 3.22
C ALA A 67 -2.91 -5.79 3.57
N ASP A 68 -2.20 -6.69 4.24
CA ASP A 68 -0.78 -6.51 4.56
C ASP A 68 0.11 -6.54 3.30
N VAL A 69 -0.27 -7.31 2.27
CA VAL A 69 0.40 -7.29 0.96
C VAL A 69 0.31 -5.89 0.34
N TYR A 70 -0.85 -5.24 0.39
CA TYR A 70 -1.02 -3.88 -0.11
C TYR A 70 -0.13 -2.89 0.65
N SER A 71 -0.16 -2.94 1.98
CA SER A 71 0.67 -2.08 2.83
C SER A 71 2.17 -2.29 2.56
N PHE A 72 2.60 -3.53 2.33
CA PHE A 72 3.96 -3.84 1.90
C PHE A 72 4.30 -3.25 0.52
N GLY A 73 3.37 -3.27 -0.43
CA GLY A 73 3.54 -2.58 -1.73
C GLY A 73 3.75 -1.07 -1.57
N MET A 74 2.98 -0.42 -0.70
CA MET A 74 3.15 1.00 -0.39
C MET A 74 4.50 1.30 0.29
N LEU A 75 4.96 0.39 1.16
CA LEU A 75 6.29 0.45 1.77
C LEU A 75 7.39 0.36 0.71
N LEU A 76 7.31 -0.58 -0.23
CA LEU A 76 8.26 -0.70 -1.33
C LEU A 76 8.29 0.57 -2.20
N MET A 77 7.14 1.18 -2.47
CA MET A 77 7.08 2.45 -3.20
C MET A 77 7.81 3.58 -2.45
N GLU A 78 7.66 3.66 -1.13
CA GLU A 78 8.35 4.69 -0.32
C GLU A 78 9.87 4.48 -0.35
N MET A 79 10.31 3.23 -0.25
CA MET A 79 11.74 2.91 -0.34
C MET A 79 12.30 3.22 -1.73
N ALA A 80 11.58 2.85 -2.80
CA ALA A 80 12.01 3.04 -4.18
C ALA A 80 12.05 4.52 -4.60
N SER A 81 11.10 5.33 -4.12
CA SER A 81 11.03 6.75 -4.45
C SER A 81 12.13 7.58 -3.78
N ARG A 82 12.74 7.06 -2.71
CA ARG A 82 13.62 7.81 -1.78
C ARG A 82 12.94 9.10 -1.26
N ARG A 83 11.61 9.20 -1.36
CA ARG A 83 10.74 10.29 -0.91
C ARG A 83 9.71 9.72 0.06
N LYS A 84 9.39 10.44 1.15
CA LYS A 84 8.28 10.03 2.03
C LYS A 84 6.96 10.09 1.26
N ASN A 85 6.16 9.02 1.26
CA ASN A 85 4.92 8.93 0.46
C ASN A 85 3.77 9.82 0.95
N PHE A 86 3.96 10.59 2.02
CA PHE A 86 3.03 11.65 2.43
C PHE A 86 3.82 12.72 3.19
N SER A 87 4.07 13.86 2.56
CA SER A 87 4.20 15.11 3.32
C SER A 87 2.79 15.68 3.45
N THR A 88 2.26 15.71 4.66
CA THR A 88 0.99 16.40 4.99
C THR A 88 1.12 17.94 4.87
N ILE A 89 2.03 18.44 4.03
CA ILE A 89 2.33 19.87 3.80
C ILE A 89 2.66 20.14 2.32
N ALA A 90 2.04 19.43 1.37
CA ALA A 90 2.07 19.81 -0.04
C ALA A 90 0.72 20.41 -0.46
N GLN A 91 0.28 21.46 0.24
CA GLN A 91 -0.90 22.23 -0.16
C GLN A 91 -0.67 23.08 -1.43
N HIS A 92 0.55 23.16 -1.98
CA HIS A 92 0.84 24.05 -3.12
C HIS A 92 1.94 23.55 -4.08
N SER A 93 1.89 22.31 -4.54
CA SER A 93 2.41 21.97 -5.87
C SER A 93 1.79 20.67 -6.37
N SER A 94 1.43 20.65 -7.64
CA SER A 94 0.85 19.52 -8.37
C SER A 94 1.83 18.36 -8.52
N GLN A 95 2.20 17.71 -7.41
CA GLN A 95 2.98 16.48 -7.43
C GLN A 95 2.01 15.30 -7.27
N ASP A 96 1.74 14.67 -8.40
CA ASP A 96 0.90 13.49 -8.53
C ASP A 96 1.29 12.41 -7.51
N TYR A 97 0.28 11.71 -6.99
CA TYR A 97 0.43 10.56 -6.10
C TYR A 97 1.48 9.58 -6.68
N PHE A 98 2.60 9.39 -5.98
CA PHE A 98 3.81 8.75 -6.53
C PHE A 98 3.54 7.40 -7.22
N PRO A 99 2.73 6.48 -6.67
CA PRO A 99 2.44 5.22 -7.35
C PRO A 99 1.74 5.38 -8.71
N LEU A 100 0.88 6.40 -8.86
CA LEU A 100 0.20 6.68 -10.12
C LEU A 100 1.17 7.27 -11.14
N TRP A 101 1.95 8.28 -10.73
CA TRP A 101 2.98 8.89 -11.57
C TRP A 101 4.00 7.86 -12.03
N ALA A 102 4.51 7.04 -11.11
CA ALA A 102 5.50 6.01 -11.42
C ALA A 102 4.97 4.99 -12.42
N TYR A 103 3.69 4.63 -12.31
CA TYR A 103 3.04 3.71 -13.25
C TYR A 103 2.99 4.32 -14.66
N ASP A 104 2.58 5.58 -14.77
CA ASP A 104 2.44 6.26 -16.06
C ASP A 104 3.78 6.36 -16.78
N GLN A 105 4.85 6.73 -16.07
CA GLN A 105 6.20 6.74 -16.63
C GLN A 105 6.65 5.36 -17.15
N TYR A 106 6.42 4.29 -16.38
CA TYR A 106 6.75 2.94 -16.84
C TYR A 106 5.90 2.49 -18.03
N SER A 107 4.64 2.91 -18.09
CA SER A 107 3.73 2.58 -19.20
C SER A 107 4.14 3.27 -20.50
N GLU A 108 4.78 4.44 -20.40
CA GLU A 108 5.32 5.21 -21.52
C GLU A 108 6.73 4.74 -21.95
N GLY A 109 7.34 3.82 -21.19
CA GLY A 109 8.70 3.32 -21.46
C GLY A 109 9.81 4.25 -20.99
N ASN A 110 9.50 5.22 -20.12
CA ASN A 110 10.48 6.13 -19.56
C ASN A 110 11.27 5.44 -18.45
N ASP A 111 12.59 5.71 -18.38
CA ASP A 111 13.39 5.28 -17.25
C ASP A 111 13.09 6.17 -16.04
N LEU A 112 12.47 5.60 -15.01
CA LEU A 112 12.16 6.29 -13.75
C LEU A 112 13.38 6.88 -13.02
N LEU A 113 14.59 6.46 -13.40
CA LEU A 113 15.80 6.53 -12.59
C LEU A 113 16.90 7.42 -13.18
N GLU A 114 16.54 8.60 -13.69
CA GLU A 114 17.50 9.71 -13.82
C GLU A 114 17.80 10.39 -12.47
N MET A 115 17.52 9.73 -11.35
CA MET A 115 17.75 10.25 -10.00
C MET A 115 19.19 9.99 -9.52
N GLY A 116 20.16 10.71 -10.10
CA GLY A 116 21.54 10.82 -9.58
C GLY A 116 22.49 9.66 -9.94
N ASN A 117 23.66 9.62 -9.30
CA ASN A 117 24.71 8.61 -9.50
C ASN A 117 24.31 7.24 -8.89
N VAL A 118 23.33 6.57 -9.49
CA VAL A 118 22.87 5.23 -9.10
C VAL A 118 23.58 4.19 -9.97
N THR A 119 24.08 3.12 -9.35
CA THR A 119 24.70 1.99 -10.05
C THR A 119 23.67 1.20 -10.86
N GLU A 120 24.11 0.43 -11.85
CA GLU A 120 23.20 -0.40 -12.66
C GLU A 120 22.51 -1.48 -11.81
N GLU A 121 23.22 -2.03 -10.82
CA GLU A 121 22.68 -3.00 -9.88
C GLU A 121 21.55 -2.41 -9.02
N GLU A 122 21.74 -1.18 -8.52
CA GLU A 122 20.69 -0.46 -7.78
C GLU A 122 19.49 -0.14 -8.67
N LYS A 123 19.70 0.23 -9.94
CA LYS A 123 18.60 0.46 -10.90
C LYS A 123 17.77 -0.79 -11.09
N ILE A 124 18.41 -1.95 -11.26
CA ILE A 124 17.73 -3.24 -11.35
C ILE A 124 16.92 -3.52 -10.08
N MET A 125 17.50 -3.29 -8.90
CA MET A 125 16.82 -3.50 -7.62
C MET A 125 15.59 -2.60 -7.48
N ILE A 126 15.72 -1.30 -7.77
CA ILE A 126 14.61 -0.35 -7.71
C ILE A 126 13.51 -0.74 -8.70
N LYS A 127 13.86 -1.12 -9.93
CA LYS A 127 12.89 -1.60 -10.93
C LYS A 127 12.13 -2.82 -10.41
N LYS A 128 12.82 -3.80 -9.81
CA LYS A 128 12.14 -4.96 -9.18
C LYS A 128 11.20 -4.54 -8.05
N MET A 129 11.61 -3.61 -7.19
CA MET A 129 10.79 -3.10 -6.09
C MET A 129 9.52 -2.42 -6.62
N VAL A 130 9.64 -1.52 -7.59
CA VAL A 130 8.50 -0.78 -8.15
C VAL A 130 7.54 -1.71 -8.89
N MET A 131 8.06 -2.62 -9.71
CA MET A 131 7.23 -3.60 -10.43
C MET A 131 6.47 -4.52 -9.47
N THR A 132 7.16 -5.03 -8.44
CA THR A 132 6.53 -5.85 -7.40
C THR A 132 5.49 -5.05 -6.63
N ALA A 133 5.80 -3.78 -6.31
CA ALA A 133 4.88 -2.90 -5.62
C ALA A 133 3.61 -2.65 -6.44
N PHE A 134 3.68 -2.45 -7.76
CA PHE A 134 2.49 -2.30 -8.60
C PHE A 134 1.55 -3.52 -8.53
N TRP A 135 2.11 -4.72 -8.44
CA TRP A 135 1.31 -5.94 -8.25
C TRP A 135 0.69 -5.99 -6.85
N CYS A 136 1.41 -5.54 -5.83
CA CYS A 136 0.92 -5.51 -4.45
C CYS A 136 -0.18 -4.47 -4.21
N ILE A 137 -0.15 -3.33 -4.90
CA ILE A 137 -1.08 -2.20 -4.66
C ILE A 137 -2.35 -2.24 -5.55
N GLN A 138 -2.64 -3.38 -6.17
CA GLN A 138 -3.87 -3.54 -6.96
C GLN A 138 -5.13 -3.31 -6.10
N MET A 139 -6.15 -2.68 -6.68
CA MET A 139 -7.39 -2.35 -5.96
C MET A 139 -8.09 -3.59 -5.42
N LYS A 140 -8.27 -4.63 -6.24
CA LYS A 140 -8.90 -5.88 -5.80
C LYS A 140 -7.89 -6.75 -5.05
N PRO A 141 -8.22 -7.25 -3.84
CA PRO A 141 -7.35 -8.16 -3.11
C PRO A 141 -7.01 -9.45 -3.86
N SER A 142 -7.90 -9.93 -4.73
CA SER A 142 -7.70 -11.12 -5.57
C SER A 142 -6.51 -10.99 -6.51
N ASP A 143 -6.24 -9.78 -6.98
CA ASP A 143 -5.28 -9.50 -8.06
C ASP A 143 -3.86 -9.31 -7.50
N ARG A 144 -3.75 -9.13 -6.18
CA ARG A 144 -2.47 -9.03 -5.47
C ARG A 144 -1.81 -10.40 -5.34
N PRO A 145 -0.47 -10.51 -5.44
CA PRO A 145 0.25 -11.76 -5.22
C PRO A 145 0.17 -12.26 -3.77
N SER A 146 0.59 -13.50 -3.53
CA SER A 146 0.93 -13.97 -2.18
C SER A 146 2.31 -13.44 -1.77
N MET A 147 2.60 -13.40 -0.46
CA MET A 147 3.94 -13.01 0.00
C MET A 147 5.05 -13.94 -0.51
N ASP A 148 4.77 -15.25 -0.68
CA ASP A 148 5.73 -16.17 -1.31
C ASP A 148 6.05 -15.75 -2.76
N LYS A 149 5.04 -15.32 -3.50
CA LYS A 149 5.24 -14.84 -4.88
C LYS A 149 5.98 -13.50 -4.88
N VAL A 150 5.70 -12.61 -3.93
CA VAL A 150 6.45 -11.35 -3.74
C VAL A 150 7.94 -11.62 -3.51
N ILE A 151 8.30 -12.59 -2.66
CA ILE A 151 9.69 -12.99 -2.43
C ILE A 151 10.34 -13.46 -3.74
N GLN A 152 9.64 -14.30 -4.52
CA GLN A 152 10.13 -14.74 -5.83
C GLN A 152 10.34 -13.58 -6.81
N MET A 153 9.44 -12.58 -6.80
CA MET A 153 9.53 -11.42 -7.68
C MET A 153 10.71 -10.50 -7.32
N LEU A 154 10.96 -10.29 -6.03
CA LEU A 154 12.09 -9.48 -5.56
C LEU A 154 13.44 -10.21 -5.75
N GLY A 155 13.46 -11.53 -5.53
CA GLY A 155 14.68 -12.34 -5.64
C GLY A 155 15.02 -12.82 -7.06
N GLY A 156 14.03 -12.96 -7.95
CA GLY A 156 14.20 -13.47 -9.32
C GLY A 156 14.61 -12.40 -10.34
N ASP A 157 14.73 -12.77 -11.61
CA ASP A 157 15.17 -11.84 -12.66
C ASP A 157 14.13 -10.78 -13.01
N VAL A 158 14.60 -9.55 -13.26
CA VAL A 158 13.73 -8.40 -13.56
C VAL A 158 12.96 -8.57 -14.87
N GLU A 159 13.55 -9.29 -15.84
CA GLU A 159 12.94 -9.58 -17.15
C GLU A 159 11.69 -10.47 -17.05
N ASN A 160 11.55 -11.22 -15.95
CA ASN A 160 10.36 -12.04 -15.69
C ASN A 160 9.19 -11.22 -15.14
N LEU A 161 9.41 -9.96 -14.76
CA LEU A 161 8.39 -9.09 -14.19
C LEU A 161 7.67 -8.33 -15.30
N LYS A 162 6.37 -8.60 -15.45
CA LYS A 162 5.49 -7.86 -16.36
C LYS A 162 4.77 -6.75 -15.60
N LEU A 163 4.51 -5.64 -16.29
CA LEU A 163 3.72 -4.55 -15.74
C LEU A 163 2.29 -5.05 -15.50
N PRO A 164 1.75 -4.96 -14.26
CA PRO A 164 0.35 -5.32 -14.00
C PRO A 164 -0.60 -4.30 -14.64
N PRO A 165 -1.92 -4.56 -14.64
CA PRO A 165 -2.92 -3.53 -14.91
C PRO A 165 -2.74 -2.30 -14.01
N LYS A 166 -3.19 -1.14 -14.50
CA LYS A 166 -3.10 0.11 -13.74
C LYS A 166 -3.85 -0.05 -12.42
N PRO A 167 -3.16 0.06 -11.26
CA PRO A 167 -3.74 -0.28 -9.97
C PRO A 167 -4.90 0.64 -9.61
N PHE A 168 -4.91 1.88 -10.09
CA PHE A 168 -5.94 2.87 -9.80
C PHE A 168 -6.90 3.00 -11.00
N LEU A 169 -8.18 2.66 -10.78
CA LEU A 169 -9.23 2.99 -11.73
C LEU A 169 -9.29 4.52 -11.85
N ASN A 170 -9.34 5.03 -13.08
CA ASN A 170 -9.66 6.43 -13.34
C ASN A 170 -10.90 6.81 -12.52
N GLN A 171 -10.90 8.00 -11.92
CA GLN A 171 -12.00 8.54 -11.10
C GLN A 171 -13.39 8.55 -11.79
N GLN A 172 -13.47 8.16 -13.06
CA GLN A 172 -14.67 8.17 -13.89
C GLN A 172 -15.48 6.86 -13.90
N GLU A 173 -15.02 5.77 -13.27
CA GLU A 173 -15.79 4.50 -13.18
C GLU A 173 -16.11 4.07 -11.74
N MET A 174 -16.30 5.02 -10.83
CA MET A 174 -17.02 4.75 -9.59
C MET A 174 -18.52 4.90 -9.86
N PRO A 175 -19.35 3.84 -9.83
CA PRO A 175 -20.80 4.02 -9.80
C PRO A 175 -21.12 4.90 -8.59
N GLY A 176 -21.82 6.00 -8.83
CA GLY A 176 -22.06 7.06 -7.85
C GLY A 176 -22.46 6.51 -6.49
N VAL A 177 -21.56 6.61 -5.53
CA VAL A 177 -21.89 6.47 -4.12
C VAL A 177 -22.14 7.89 -3.63
N ASP A 178 -23.41 8.22 -3.42
CA ASP A 178 -23.81 9.45 -2.76
C ASP A 178 -23.19 9.48 -1.35
N ILE A 179 -22.05 10.15 -1.21
CA ILE A 179 -21.51 10.51 0.11
C ILE A 179 -22.27 11.75 0.57
N GLN A 180 -23.51 11.55 1.00
CA GLN A 180 -24.25 12.57 1.76
C GLN A 180 -24.23 12.19 3.24
N GLY A 181 -23.04 12.29 3.83
CA GLY A 181 -22.81 12.14 5.25
C GLY A 181 -21.81 13.20 5.71
N SER A 182 -22.30 14.19 6.45
CA SER A 182 -21.52 15.29 7.02
C SER A 182 -20.31 14.76 7.81
N LEU A 183 -19.11 14.97 7.27
CA LEU A 183 -17.84 14.76 7.96
C LEU A 183 -17.56 15.98 8.84
N ASN A 184 -17.81 15.87 10.14
CA ASN A 184 -17.39 16.90 11.10
C ASN A 184 -16.16 16.40 11.87
N PRO A 185 -14.98 17.02 11.72
CA PRO A 185 -13.84 16.72 12.57
C PRO A 185 -14.12 17.27 13.98
N LYS A 186 -14.02 16.40 15.00
CA LYS A 186 -13.86 16.85 16.38
C LYS A 186 -12.42 16.61 16.78
N SER A 187 -11.69 17.69 17.05
CA SER A 187 -10.36 17.63 17.64
C SER A 187 -10.48 17.74 19.16
N SER A 188 -10.10 16.67 19.87
CA SER A 188 -9.56 16.81 21.22
C SER A 188 -8.45 15.79 21.38
N ASP A 189 -7.24 16.30 21.59
CA ASP A 189 -6.03 15.58 22.01
C ASP A 189 -5.48 14.51 21.05
N GLY A 190 -5.05 14.95 19.86
CA GLY A 190 -4.00 14.26 19.09
C GLY A 190 -4.37 12.94 18.41
N GLU A 191 -5.53 12.36 18.70
CA GLU A 191 -6.08 11.20 18.01
C GLU A 191 -7.27 11.61 17.13
N ILE A 192 -7.17 11.40 15.81
CA ILE A 192 -8.32 11.52 14.92
C ILE A 192 -9.04 10.17 14.91
N THR A 193 -10.10 10.06 15.72
CA THR A 193 -11.02 8.92 15.67
C THR A 193 -12.22 9.24 14.79
N TRP A 194 -12.44 8.44 13.75
CA TRP A 194 -13.65 8.51 12.93
C TRP A 194 -14.72 7.58 13.50
N SER A 195 -15.77 8.15 14.11
CA SER A 195 -16.96 7.39 14.50
C SER A 195 -18.07 7.56 13.46
N LEU A 196 -18.59 6.44 12.95
CA LEU A 196 -19.83 6.42 12.18
C LEU A 196 -20.99 6.54 13.18
N SER A 197 -21.65 7.70 13.21
CA SER A 197 -22.91 7.82 13.95
C SER A 197 -24.00 7.19 13.11
N ALA A 198 -24.51 6.03 13.55
CA ALA A 198 -25.77 5.51 13.04
C ALA A 198 -26.91 6.42 13.49
N ARG A 199 -27.85 6.72 12.59
CA ARG A 199 -29.21 7.09 12.98
C ARG A 199 -30.06 5.84 13.03
#